data_AF-A0A7Y5CZA9-F1
#
_entry.id   AF-A0A7Y5CZA9-F1
#
_cell.length_a   1.000
_cell.length_b   1.000
_cell.length_c   1.000
_cell.angle_alpha   90.00
_cell.angle_beta   90.00
_cell.angle_gamma   90.00
#
_symmetry.space_group_name_H-M   'P 1'
#
loop_
_entity.id
_entity.type
_entity.pdbx_description
1 polymer ?
#
loop_
_entity_poly.entity_id
_entity_poly.type
_entity_poly.pdbx_seq_one_letter_code
_entity_poly.pdbx_strand_id
1 'polypeptide(L)' 'MKKIDILNFITSFRKAPNDIKTYQEILSSVGKGDEAQLKSMIEELKQTRVLKEIEDGGEKKYQVVTK' A
#
# COMPACT_ATOMS: atom_id res chain seq x y z
N MET A 1 11.14 6.95 -5.19
CA MET A 1 9.87 6.49 -4.62
C MET A 1 9.70 7.05 -3.21
N LYS A 2 8.55 7.59 -2.84
CA LYS A 2 8.27 8.08 -1.48
C LYS A 2 7.10 7.31 -0.88
N LYS A 3 7.08 7.17 0.45
CA LYS A 3 5.95 6.54 1.18
C LYS A 3 4.60 7.19 0.87
N ILE A 4 4.59 8.50 0.63
CA ILE A 4 3.39 9.25 0.23
C ILE A 4 2.80 8.76 -1.09
N ASP A 5 3.61 8.24 -2.01
CA ASP A 5 3.16 7.72 -3.30
C ASP A 5 2.37 6.41 -3.11
N ILE A 6 2.84 5.54 -2.20
CA ILE A 6 2.14 4.31 -1.80
C ILE A 6 0.80 4.66 -1.16
N LEU A 7 0.81 5.59 -0.20
CA LEU A 7 -0.40 6.02 0.49
C LEU A 7 -1.41 6.61 -0.49
N ASN A 8 -1.00 7.55 -1.34
CA ASN A 8 -1.86 8.16 -2.36
C ASN A 8 -2.42 7.16 -3.36
N PHE A 9 -1.63 6.13 -3.72
CA PHE A 9 -2.09 5.09 -4.63
C PHE A 9 -3.18 4.23 -3.99
N ILE A 10 -3.00 3.83 -2.72
CA ILE A 10 -3.98 3.03 -2.00
C ILE A 10 -5.21 3.88 -1.61
N THR A 11 -5.05 5.10 -1.12
CA THR A 11 -6.19 5.91 -0.65
C THR A 11 -6.92 6.67 -1.75
N SER A 12 -6.41 6.65 -3.00
CA SER A 12 -6.80 7.50 -4.13
C SER A 12 -7.95 8.43 -3.78
N PHE A 13 -7.61 9.55 -3.12
CA PHE A 13 -8.55 10.41 -2.37
C PHE A 13 -9.73 10.91 -3.19
N ARG A 14 -9.67 10.79 -4.53
CA ARG A 14 -10.73 11.18 -5.46
C ARG A 14 -11.80 10.12 -5.69
N LYS A 15 -11.60 8.85 -5.32
CA LYS A 15 -12.51 7.75 -5.70
C LYS A 15 -12.92 6.84 -4.56
N ALA A 16 -11.99 6.43 -3.69
CA ALA A 16 -12.31 5.47 -2.62
C ALA A 16 -11.31 5.61 -1.46
N PRO A 17 -11.70 6.19 -0.31
CA PRO A 17 -10.80 6.38 0.83
C PRO A 17 -10.34 5.06 1.48
N ASN A 18 -11.00 3.95 1.17
CA ASN A 18 -10.78 2.62 1.77
C ASN A 18 -10.41 1.55 0.73
N ASP A 19 -9.84 1.94 -0.41
CA ASP A 19 -9.44 0.98 -1.44
C ASP A 19 -8.40 -0.01 -0.88
N ILE A 20 -8.43 -1.23 -1.41
CA ILE A 20 -7.63 -2.35 -0.96
C ILE A 20 -6.81 -2.80 -2.16
N LYS A 21 -5.48 -2.72 -2.06
CA LYS A 21 -4.57 -3.04 -3.16
C LYS A 21 -3.65 -4.20 -2.82
N THR A 22 -3.40 -5.05 -3.81
CA THR A 22 -2.38 -6.10 -3.70
C THR A 22 -0.98 -5.51 -3.74
N TYR A 23 0.00 -6.28 -3.26
CA TYR A 23 1.42 -5.93 -3.41
C TYR A 23 1.81 -5.67 -4.87
N GLN A 24 1.33 -6.51 -5.79
CA GLN A 24 1.67 -6.40 -7.21
C GLN A 24 1.12 -5.13 -7.86
N GLU A 25 -0.07 -4.67 -7.47
CA GLU A 25 -0.62 -3.40 -7.95
C GLU A 25 0.22 -2.21 -7.46
N ILE A 26 0.62 -2.23 -6.19
CA ILE A 26 1.48 -1.18 -5.61
C ILE A 26 2.85 -1.18 -6.29
N LEU A 27 3.46 -2.36 -6.48
CA LEU A 27 4.74 -2.52 -7.17
C LEU A 27 4.65 -2.06 -8.64
N SER A 28 3.56 -2.36 -9.34
CA SER A 28 3.39 -1.95 -10.74
C SER A 28 3.18 -0.44 -10.89
N SER A 29 2.52 0.19 -9.93
CA SER A 29 2.17 1.62 -9.96
C SER A 29 3.29 2.52 -9.43
N VAL A 30 3.82 2.16 -8.26
CA VAL A 30 4.77 2.96 -7.50
C VAL A 30 6.20 2.46 -7.75
N GLY A 31 6.33 1.14 -7.94
CA GLY A 31 7.54 0.31 -7.81
C GLY A 31 8.35 -0.01 -9.06
N LYS A 32 8.29 0.77 -10.16
CA LYS A 32 9.14 0.50 -11.34
C LYS A 32 10.64 0.64 -11.00
N GLY A 33 11.25 -0.42 -10.47
CA GLY A 33 12.70 -0.58 -10.34
C GLY A 33 13.27 -0.87 -8.95
N ASP A 34 12.49 -0.93 -7.86
CA ASP A 34 13.07 -1.21 -6.52
C ASP A 34 12.11 -1.90 -5.55
N GLU A 35 12.00 -3.22 -5.67
CA GLU A 35 11.11 -4.06 -4.86
C GLU A 35 11.55 -4.11 -3.38
N ALA A 36 12.86 -4.12 -3.11
CA ALA A 36 13.39 -4.14 -1.76
C ALA A 36 13.03 -2.86 -0.99
N GLN A 37 13.14 -1.71 -1.67
CA GLN A 37 12.74 -0.43 -1.09
C GLN A 37 11.23 -0.39 -0.82
N LEU A 38 10.40 -0.88 -1.75
CA LEU A 38 8.95 -0.92 -1.56
C LEU A 38 8.56 -1.76 -0.34
N LYS A 39 9.16 -2.94 -0.20
CA LYS A 39 8.91 -3.83 0.94
C LYS A 39 9.25 -3.16 2.27
N SER A 40 10.41 -2.48 2.37
CA SER A 40 10.77 -1.72 3.58
C SER A 40 9.72 -0.65 3.89
N MET A 41 9.28 0.10 2.88
CA MET A 41 8.31 1.17 3.07
C MET A 41 6.95 0.64 3.54
N ILE A 42 6.47 -0.48 2.99
CA ILE A 42 5.21 -1.10 3.42
C ILE A 42 5.30 -1.57 4.87
N GLU A 43 6.41 -2.21 5.27
CA GLU A 43 6.61 -2.64 6.66
C GLU A 43 6.64 -1.46 7.64
N GLU A 44 7.33 -0.37 7.29
CA GLU A 44 7.34 0.86 8.10
C GLU A 44 5.93 1.50 8.22
N LEU A 45 5.14 1.47 7.15
CA LEU A 45 3.76 1.97 7.16
C LEU A 45 2.81 1.07 7.98
N LYS A 46 3.08 -0.25 8.03
CA LYS A 46 2.39 -1.18 8.93
C LYS A 46 2.75 -0.93 10.39
N GLN A 47 4.04 -0.75 10.69
CA GLN A 47 4.50 -0.45 12.07
C GLN A 47 3.89 0.84 12.62
N THR A 48 3.75 1.86 11.76
CA THR A 48 3.12 3.14 12.12
C THR A 48 1.59 3.08 12.16
N ARG A 49 0.99 1.91 11.92
CA ARG A 49 -0.47 1.68 11.89
C ARG A 49 -1.22 2.54 10.85
N VAL A 50 -0.51 3.05 9.85
CA VAL A 50 -1.10 3.76 8.71
C VAL A 50 -1.61 2.75 7.69
N LEU A 51 -1.01 1.57 7.63
CA LEU A 51 -1.36 0.51 6.70
C LEU A 51 -1.75 -0.78 7.43
N LYS A 52 -2.82 -1.41 6.97
CA LYS A 52 -3.30 -2.71 7.43
C LYS A 52 -3.12 -3.73 6.31
N GLU A 53 -2.51 -4.86 6.65
CA GLU A 53 -2.49 -6.05 5.81
C GLU A 53 -3.77 -6.85 6.06
N ILE A 54 -4.44 -7.25 4.98
CA ILE A 54 -5.67 -8.02 4.97
C ILE A 54 -5.44 -9.22 4.05
N GLU A 55 -5.82 -10.39 4.49
CA GLU A 55 -5.86 -11.57 3.62
C GLU A 55 -7.26 -11.69 3.03
N ASP A 56 -7.35 -11.66 1.71
CA ASP A 56 -8.61 -11.77 0.98
C ASP A 56 -8.43 -12.69 -0.23
N GLY A 57 -9.15 -13.80 -0.26
CA GLY A 57 -9.08 -14.79 -1.34
C GLY A 57 -7.73 -15.50 -1.48
N GLY A 58 -6.92 -15.57 -0.43
CA GLY A 58 -5.56 -16.14 -0.45
C GLY A 58 -4.47 -15.16 -0.91
N GLU A 59 -4.83 -13.90 -1.17
CA GLU A 59 -3.88 -12.84 -1.49
C GLU A 59 -3.74 -11.84 -0.36
N LYS A 60 -2.50 -11.38 -0.15
CA LYS A 60 -2.20 -10.29 0.77
C LYS A 60 -2.53 -8.95 0.10
N LYS A 61 -3.46 -8.24 0.72
CA LYS A 61 -3.87 -6.91 0.30
C LYS A 61 -3.61 -5.89 1.40
N TYR A 62 -3.54 -4.64 0.99
CA TYR A 62 -3.04 -3.53 1.75
C TYR A 62 -4.05 -2.40 1.69
N GLN A 63 -4.50 -1.97 2.87
CA GLN A 63 -5.47 -0.90 3.04
C GLN A 63 -4.87 0.18 3.93
N VAL A 64 -5.09 1.45 3.58
CA VAL A 64 -4.71 2.55 4.48
C VAL A 64 -5.79 2.73 5.53
N VAL A 65 -5.37 2.85 6.79
CA VAL A 65 -6.26 3.04 7.94
C VAL A 65 -6.50 4.54 8.10
N THR A 66 -7.68 5.01 7.68
CA THR A 66 -8.16 6.35 8.00
C THR A 66 -8.90 6.31 9.35
N LYS A 67 -8.47 7.12 10.32
CA LYS A 67 -9.22 7.37 11.56
C LYS A 67 -10.29 8.42 11.34
#